data_AF-A0A9E2YZ80-F1
#
_entry.id   AF-A0A9E2YZ80-F1
#
_cell.length_a   1.000
_cell.length_b   1.000
_cell.length_c   1.000
_cell.angle_alpha   90.00
_cell.angle_beta   90.00
_cell.angle_gamma   90.00
#
_symmetry.space_group_name_H-M   'P 1'
#
loop_
_entity.id
_entity.type
_entity.pdbx_description
1 polymer ?
#
loop_
_entity_poly.entity_id
_entity_poly.type
_entity_poly.pdbx_seq_one_letter_code
_entity_poly.pdbx_strand_id
1 'polypeptide(L)'
;GAPRTAFAAHLYNDAFGVLGAHPRMIDPVEQIFGEKVYMHQFKINAKAAFTGDVWQWHQDYGTWKRDDGMPEPRAMNIAIFLDEVMPINGPLMLVPKSQTAGDLKAAHDVETTSYPLWTLDEATVTRLVEQGGIVAPTGKAGGMLMFHGNLVHGSSGNITPYPRKIVYLTLNAVSNHIRTPTRPDYIAHRDFTPIEPVADDALLRLARAPRQAAE
;
A
#
# COMPACT_ATOMS: atom_id res chain seq x y z
N GLY A 1 16.17 1.36 -16.48
CA GLY A 1 16.25 1.46 -15.01
C GLY A 1 15.40 0.35 -14.39
N ALA A 2 15.66 -0.04 -13.15
CA ALA A 2 14.82 -1.01 -12.45
C ALA A 2 13.40 -0.43 -12.22
N PRO A 3 12.31 -1.17 -12.47
CA PRO A 3 10.96 -0.67 -12.25
C PRO A 3 10.72 -0.36 -10.77
N ARG A 4 10.27 0.86 -10.47
CA ARG A 4 10.01 1.37 -9.10
C ARG A 4 8.78 0.73 -8.47
N THR A 5 7.75 0.49 -9.27
CA THR A 5 6.50 -0.12 -8.83
C THR A 5 6.00 -1.11 -9.88
N ALA A 6 5.62 -2.31 -9.44
CA ALA A 6 4.86 -3.27 -10.24
C ALA A 6 3.43 -3.34 -9.69
N PHE A 7 2.44 -3.29 -10.57
CA PHE A 7 1.02 -3.34 -10.20
C PHE A 7 0.41 -4.68 -10.58
N ALA A 8 -0.69 -5.04 -9.91
CA ALA A 8 -1.52 -6.19 -10.24
C ALA A 8 -0.80 -7.55 -10.26
N ALA A 9 0.36 -7.68 -9.61
CA ALA A 9 1.15 -8.92 -9.65
C ALA A 9 0.40 -10.17 -9.17
N HIS A 10 -0.58 -10.01 -8.29
CA HIS A 10 -1.49 -11.08 -7.88
C HIS A 10 -2.32 -11.72 -9.01
N LEU A 11 -2.45 -11.08 -10.18
CA LEU A 11 -3.20 -11.61 -11.33
C LEU A 11 -2.35 -12.53 -12.23
N TYR A 12 -1.03 -12.44 -12.15
CA TYR A 12 -0.12 -13.15 -13.07
C TYR A 12 1.03 -13.88 -12.37
N ASN A 13 1.06 -13.87 -11.03
CA ASN A 13 2.05 -14.60 -10.25
C ASN A 13 1.35 -15.34 -9.12
N ASP A 14 1.48 -16.67 -9.11
CA ASP A 14 0.78 -17.54 -8.16
C ASP A 14 1.06 -17.19 -6.70
N ALA A 15 2.31 -16.86 -6.36
CA ALA A 15 2.67 -16.51 -4.99
C ALA A 15 2.00 -15.20 -4.54
N PHE A 16 1.94 -14.20 -5.42
CA PHE A 16 1.21 -12.97 -5.14
C PHE A 16 -0.30 -13.14 -5.19
N GLY A 17 -0.83 -14.07 -6.00
CA GLY A 17 -2.25 -14.44 -6.00
C GLY A 17 -2.66 -15.04 -4.67
N VAL A 18 -1.90 -16.03 -4.18
CA VAL A 18 -2.10 -16.65 -2.87
C VAL A 18 -1.92 -15.64 -1.74
N LEU A 19 -0.90 -14.77 -1.79
CA LEU A 19 -0.71 -13.70 -0.80
C LEU A 19 -1.89 -12.71 -0.80
N GLY A 20 -2.37 -12.34 -1.99
CA GLY A 20 -3.49 -11.42 -2.21
C GLY A 20 -4.81 -11.90 -1.63
N ALA A 21 -4.98 -13.21 -1.48
CA ALA A 21 -6.16 -13.86 -0.91
C ALA A 21 -5.88 -14.54 0.46
N HIS A 22 -4.75 -14.27 1.10
CA HIS A 22 -4.38 -14.96 2.33
C HIS A 22 -5.23 -14.48 3.53
N PRO A 23 -5.81 -15.37 4.37
CA PRO A 23 -6.73 -14.99 5.45
C PRO A 23 -6.10 -14.00 6.44
N ARG A 24 -4.82 -14.18 6.79
CA ARG A 24 -4.08 -13.22 7.64
C ARG A 24 -3.98 -11.80 7.08
N MET A 25 -4.18 -11.60 5.78
CA MET A 25 -4.26 -10.28 5.16
C MET A 25 -5.70 -9.78 5.14
N ILE A 26 -6.65 -10.66 4.76
CA ILE A 26 -8.05 -10.29 4.51
C ILE A 26 -8.85 -10.12 5.82
N ASP A 27 -8.84 -11.12 6.68
CA ASP A 27 -9.71 -11.21 7.85
C ASP A 27 -9.60 -10.01 8.80
N PRO A 28 -8.40 -9.46 9.10
CA PRO A 28 -8.30 -8.30 9.96
C PRO A 28 -9.00 -7.05 9.39
N VAL A 29 -9.01 -6.88 8.07
CA VAL A 29 -9.66 -5.72 7.44
C VAL A 29 -11.18 -5.93 7.40
N GLU A 30 -11.64 -7.15 7.11
CA GLU A 30 -13.07 -7.49 7.22
C GLU A 30 -13.59 -7.29 8.64
N GLN A 31 -12.79 -7.65 9.67
CA GLN A 31 -13.14 -7.40 11.07
C GLN A 31 -13.28 -5.91 11.38
N ILE A 32 -12.40 -5.06 10.83
CA ILE A 32 -12.46 -3.60 11.04
C ILE A 32 -13.71 -2.99 10.37
N PHE A 33 -14.04 -3.43 9.16
CA PHE A 33 -15.17 -2.85 8.41
C PHE A 33 -16.52 -3.51 8.68
N GLY A 34 -16.53 -4.72 9.24
CA GLY A 34 -17.72 -5.53 9.46
C GLY A 34 -18.34 -6.06 8.18
N GLU A 35 -17.58 -6.13 7.08
CA GLU A 35 -18.06 -6.59 5.78
C GLU A 35 -16.93 -7.19 4.94
N LYS A 36 -17.31 -7.83 3.82
CA LYS A 36 -16.38 -8.36 2.83
C LYS A 36 -15.65 -7.24 2.09
N VAL A 37 -14.41 -7.54 1.69
CA VAL A 37 -13.54 -6.61 0.95
C VAL A 37 -13.19 -7.13 -0.44
N TYR A 38 -12.88 -6.20 -1.34
CA TYR A 38 -12.26 -6.49 -2.63
C TYR A 38 -10.87 -5.86 -2.71
N MET A 39 -10.05 -6.34 -3.65
CA MET A 39 -8.73 -5.77 -3.91
C MET A 39 -8.90 -4.48 -4.70
N HIS A 40 -8.74 -3.32 -4.07
CA HIS A 40 -8.75 -2.05 -4.80
C HIS A 40 -7.45 -1.86 -5.61
N GLN A 41 -6.31 -2.21 -5.01
CA GLN A 41 -5.00 -2.06 -5.63
C GLN A 41 -4.02 -3.07 -5.05
N PHE A 42 -3.24 -3.70 -5.92
CA PHE A 42 -2.07 -4.49 -5.54
C PHE A 42 -0.81 -3.85 -6.13
N LYS A 43 0.18 -3.51 -5.31
CA LYS A 43 1.44 -2.92 -5.79
C LYS A 43 2.66 -3.44 -5.05
N ILE A 44 3.77 -3.58 -5.76
CA ILE A 44 5.08 -3.90 -5.19
C ILE A 44 5.93 -2.65 -5.35
N ASN A 45 6.28 -2.00 -4.24
CA ASN A 45 7.15 -0.83 -4.26
C ASN A 45 8.57 -1.27 -3.94
N ALA A 46 9.45 -1.15 -4.93
CA ALA A 46 10.87 -1.40 -4.79
C ALA A 46 11.61 -0.06 -4.61
N LYS A 47 12.11 0.19 -3.41
CA LYS A 47 13.05 1.28 -3.17
C LYS A 47 14.47 0.73 -3.36
N ALA A 48 15.10 1.12 -4.47
CA ALA A 48 16.43 0.65 -4.86
C ALA A 48 17.50 1.04 -3.82
N ALA A 49 18.57 0.26 -3.76
CA ALA A 49 19.79 0.65 -3.07
C ALA A 49 20.42 1.87 -3.75
N PHE A 50 20.99 2.79 -2.97
CA PHE A 50 21.66 4.03 -3.37
C PHE A 50 20.81 5.10 -4.09
N THR A 51 19.84 4.71 -4.90
CA THR A 51 19.10 5.60 -5.82
C THR A 51 17.59 5.58 -5.59
N GLY A 52 17.12 5.02 -4.48
CA GLY A 52 15.68 4.96 -4.18
C GLY A 52 15.12 6.33 -3.85
N ASP A 53 14.14 6.81 -4.61
CA ASP A 53 13.55 8.15 -4.45
C ASP A 53 12.57 8.30 -3.28
N VAL A 54 12.27 9.56 -2.95
CA VAL A 54 11.28 10.00 -1.95
C VAL A 54 9.83 9.66 -2.36
N TRP A 55 9.00 9.38 -1.36
CA TRP A 55 7.54 9.46 -1.46
C TRP A 55 7.08 10.60 -0.55
N GLN A 56 6.53 11.66 -1.13
CA GLN A 56 6.09 12.84 -0.39
C GLN A 56 4.94 12.52 0.58
N TRP A 57 4.69 13.41 1.53
CA TRP A 57 3.59 13.27 2.47
C TRP A 57 2.23 13.31 1.77
N HIS A 58 1.41 12.28 1.98
CA HIS A 58 0.11 12.14 1.34
C HIS A 58 -0.87 11.32 2.18
N GLN A 59 -2.13 11.32 1.74
CA GLN A 59 -3.15 10.34 2.10
C GLN A 59 -3.48 9.55 0.83
N ASP A 60 -3.48 8.22 0.89
CA ASP A 60 -3.82 7.41 -0.28
C ASP A 60 -5.29 7.64 -0.71
N TYR A 61 -6.20 7.76 0.26
CA TYR A 61 -7.62 8.06 -0.02
C TYR A 61 -7.80 9.34 -0.82
N GLY A 62 -6.91 10.33 -0.62
CA GLY A 62 -6.96 11.56 -1.40
C GLY A 62 -6.85 11.30 -2.90
N THR A 63 -6.02 10.35 -3.32
CA THR A 63 -5.91 9.89 -4.71
C THR A 63 -7.12 9.05 -5.10
N TRP A 64 -7.51 8.07 -4.28
CA TRP A 64 -8.63 7.17 -4.60
C TRP A 64 -9.97 7.90 -4.77
N LYS A 65 -10.21 8.93 -3.97
CA LYS A 65 -11.39 9.79 -4.09
C LYS A 65 -11.37 10.60 -5.38
N ARG A 66 -10.27 11.30 -5.66
CA ARG A 66 -10.19 12.26 -6.77
C ARG A 66 -10.04 11.59 -8.13
N ASP A 67 -9.25 10.52 -8.19
CA ASP A 67 -8.92 9.87 -9.45
C ASP A 67 -9.79 8.65 -9.72
N ASP A 68 -10.36 8.00 -8.69
CA ASP A 68 -11.19 6.81 -8.86
C ASP A 68 -12.65 6.97 -8.45
N GLY A 69 -13.01 8.05 -7.75
CA GLY A 69 -14.35 8.21 -7.21
C GLY A 69 -14.66 7.20 -6.11
N MET A 70 -13.68 6.89 -5.25
CA MET A 70 -13.93 6.16 -4.00
C MET A 70 -14.83 7.01 -3.08
N PRO A 71 -16.03 6.54 -2.67
CA PRO A 71 -16.99 7.37 -1.94
C PRO A 71 -16.57 7.77 -0.52
N GLU A 72 -16.12 6.79 0.26
CA GLU A 72 -15.70 6.95 1.65
C GLU A 72 -14.29 6.37 1.86
N PRO A 73 -13.55 6.78 2.91
CA PRO A 73 -12.22 6.23 3.18
C PRO A 73 -12.28 4.83 3.81
N ARG A 74 -13.21 3.96 3.39
CA ARG A 74 -13.38 2.57 3.88
C ARG A 74 -12.39 1.61 3.20
N ALA A 75 -11.12 2.00 3.13
CA ALA A 75 -10.04 1.20 2.60
C ALA A 75 -8.79 1.22 3.50
N MET A 76 -8.17 0.05 3.64
CA MET A 76 -6.94 -0.15 4.43
C MET A 76 -5.81 -0.63 3.51
N ASN A 77 -4.60 -0.17 3.78
CA ASN A 77 -3.38 -0.72 3.19
C ASN A 77 -2.76 -1.76 4.12
N ILE A 78 -2.25 -2.84 3.53
CA ILE A 78 -1.43 -3.85 4.18
C ILE A 78 -0.07 -3.85 3.47
N ALA A 79 0.97 -3.47 4.20
CA ALA A 79 2.35 -3.48 3.76
C ALA A 79 3.06 -4.73 4.28
N ILE A 80 3.45 -5.64 3.38
CA ILE A 80 4.22 -6.84 3.70
C ILE A 80 5.67 -6.63 3.26
N PHE A 81 6.60 -6.79 4.19
CA PHE A 81 8.02 -6.55 3.97
C PHE A 81 8.64 -7.75 3.26
N LEU A 82 9.14 -7.55 2.03
CA LEU A 82 9.91 -8.59 1.32
C LEU A 82 11.41 -8.51 1.67
N ASP A 83 11.91 -7.29 1.87
CA ASP A 83 13.21 -7.04 2.48
C ASP A 83 13.01 -6.53 3.92
N GLU A 84 14.06 -6.61 4.75
CA GLU A 84 14.04 -5.96 6.07
C GLU A 84 13.88 -4.44 5.94
N VAL A 85 12.92 -3.89 6.70
CA VAL A 85 12.71 -2.45 6.83
C VAL A 85 13.49 -1.97 8.03
N MET A 86 14.52 -1.18 7.76
CA MET A 86 15.43 -0.60 8.75
C MET A 86 15.14 0.89 8.94
N PRO A 87 15.61 1.52 10.04
CA PRO A 87 15.51 2.96 10.20
C PRO A 87 16.20 3.78 9.09
N ILE A 88 17.13 3.15 8.36
CA ILE A 88 18.06 3.82 7.44
C ILE A 88 17.76 3.60 5.94
N ASN A 89 16.99 2.57 5.57
CA ASN A 89 16.73 2.26 4.14
C ASN A 89 15.43 2.91 3.63
N GLY A 90 15.11 4.09 4.17
CA GLY A 90 13.93 4.88 3.88
C GLY A 90 12.64 4.16 4.30
N PRO A 91 12.40 3.88 5.59
CA PRO A 91 11.16 3.26 6.07
C PRO A 91 9.94 4.16 5.82
N LEU A 92 8.74 3.59 5.93
CA LEU A 92 7.52 4.39 5.92
C LEU A 92 7.48 5.23 7.21
N MET A 93 7.27 6.54 7.06
CA MET A 93 7.00 7.46 8.15
C MET A 93 5.50 7.71 8.21
N LEU A 94 4.94 7.61 9.41
CA LEU A 94 3.52 7.76 9.69
C LEU A 94 3.33 8.92 10.67
N VAL A 95 2.26 9.69 10.51
CA VAL A 95 1.79 10.64 11.53
C VAL A 95 0.66 9.97 12.31
N PRO A 96 0.88 9.48 13.54
CA PRO A 96 -0.12 8.77 14.31
C PRO A 96 -1.41 9.59 14.48
N LYS A 97 -2.56 8.90 14.44
CA LYS A 97 -3.92 9.48 14.59
C LYS A 97 -4.36 10.45 13.48
N SER A 98 -3.50 10.80 12.53
CA SER A 98 -3.86 11.73 11.44
C SER A 98 -5.02 11.24 10.56
N GLN A 99 -5.34 9.95 10.56
CA GLN A 99 -6.48 9.40 9.82
C GLN A 99 -7.84 9.97 10.28
N THR A 100 -7.93 10.50 11.50
CA THR A 100 -9.17 11.12 12.02
C THR A 100 -9.38 12.53 11.50
N ALA A 101 -8.42 13.11 10.77
CA ALA A 101 -8.53 14.46 10.20
C ALA A 101 -9.39 14.52 8.91
N GLY A 102 -9.90 13.39 8.44
CA GLY A 102 -10.70 13.31 7.21
C GLY A 102 -9.85 13.41 5.94
N ASP A 103 -10.49 13.82 4.83
CA ASP A 103 -9.84 14.13 3.55
C ASP A 103 -9.22 15.53 3.62
N LEU A 104 -7.89 15.57 3.70
CA LEU A 104 -7.14 16.80 3.74
C LEU A 104 -7.01 17.40 2.34
N LYS A 105 -6.90 18.73 2.27
CA LYS A 105 -6.60 19.42 1.02
C LYS A 105 -5.25 18.94 0.51
N ALA A 106 -5.23 18.47 -0.74
CA ALA A 106 -4.03 18.02 -1.43
C ALA A 106 -3.88 18.71 -2.78
N ALA A 107 -2.64 18.84 -3.24
CA ALA A 107 -2.30 19.31 -4.58
C ALA A 107 -1.69 18.16 -5.39
N HIS A 108 -1.89 18.18 -6.70
CA HIS A 108 -1.33 17.15 -7.58
C HIS A 108 0.11 17.52 -7.93
N ASP A 109 1.06 16.86 -7.26
CA ASP A 109 2.49 17.00 -7.49
C ASP A 109 2.91 16.14 -8.69
N VAL A 110 3.37 16.81 -9.74
CA VAL A 110 3.89 16.20 -10.97
C VAL A 110 5.39 16.45 -11.15
N GLU A 111 6.05 17.09 -10.18
CA GLU A 111 7.40 17.64 -10.34
C GLU A 111 8.40 17.03 -9.35
N THR A 112 8.03 16.86 -8.07
CA THR A 112 9.01 16.49 -7.02
C THR A 112 9.17 14.98 -6.84
N THR A 113 8.29 14.20 -7.46
CA THR A 113 8.36 12.74 -7.43
C THR A 113 8.30 12.17 -8.84
N SER A 114 8.84 10.97 -9.03
CA SER A 114 8.90 10.34 -10.35
C SER A 114 7.53 9.84 -10.87
N TYR A 115 6.43 10.13 -10.16
CA TYR A 115 5.07 9.73 -10.53
C TYR A 115 4.05 10.73 -9.94
N PRO A 116 3.03 11.16 -10.69
CA PRO A 116 2.02 12.09 -10.18
C PRO A 116 1.37 11.62 -8.87
N LEU A 117 1.37 12.46 -7.85
CA LEU A 117 0.87 12.12 -6.51
C LEU A 117 0.11 13.29 -5.90
N TRP A 118 -1.02 13.01 -5.25
CA TRP A 118 -1.71 14.00 -4.43
C TRP A 118 -0.98 14.18 -3.10
N THR A 119 -0.29 15.30 -2.93
CA THR A 119 0.56 15.59 -1.76
C THR A 119 -0.05 16.66 -0.85
N LEU A 120 0.34 16.61 0.42
CA LEU A 120 -0.04 17.59 1.42
C LEU A 120 0.98 18.72 1.50
N ASP A 121 0.51 19.93 1.79
CA ASP A 121 1.40 21.06 2.03
C ASP A 121 2.14 20.94 3.37
N GLU A 122 3.30 21.63 3.46
CA GLU A 122 4.18 21.59 4.61
C GLU A 122 3.51 22.09 5.89
N ALA A 123 2.63 23.09 5.79
CA ALA A 123 1.92 23.65 6.94
C ALA A 123 0.95 22.62 7.55
N THR A 124 0.25 21.87 6.71
CA THR A 124 -0.66 20.79 7.11
C THR A 124 0.11 19.66 7.78
N VAL A 125 1.21 19.22 7.18
CA VAL A 125 2.04 18.15 7.76
C VAL A 125 2.64 18.58 9.10
N THR A 126 3.19 19.79 9.17
CA THR A 126 3.79 20.36 10.40
C THR A 126 2.79 20.37 11.54
N ARG A 127 1.58 20.91 11.30
CA ARG A 127 0.51 20.96 12.30
C ARG A 127 0.11 19.57 12.80
N LEU A 128 0.02 18.57 11.93
CA LEU A 128 -0.35 17.21 12.33
C LEU A 128 0.77 16.52 13.10
N VAL A 129 2.03 16.76 12.73
CA VAL A 129 3.21 16.24 13.44
C VAL A 129 3.35 16.87 14.82
N GLU A 130 3.05 18.15 15.00
CA GLU A 130 3.02 18.79 16.33
C GLU A 130 2.03 18.11 17.28
N GLN A 131 0.96 17.51 16.74
CA GLN A 131 -0.08 16.84 17.52
C GLN A 131 0.22 15.35 17.77
N GLY A 132 0.77 14.65 16.77
CA GLY A 132 0.90 13.19 16.77
C GLY A 132 2.33 12.65 16.76
N GLY A 133 3.33 13.49 16.50
CA GLY A 133 4.70 13.10 16.20
C GLY A 133 4.84 12.36 14.88
N ILE A 134 6.00 11.72 14.68
CA ILE A 134 6.28 10.83 13.56
C ILE A 134 6.74 9.48 14.12
N VAL A 135 6.20 8.39 13.56
CA VAL A 135 6.66 7.03 13.85
C VAL A 135 7.08 6.36 12.56
N ALA A 136 8.21 5.65 12.59
CA ALA A 136 8.70 4.87 11.45
C ALA A 136 8.81 3.39 11.83
N PRO A 137 7.76 2.58 11.58
CA PRO A 137 7.79 1.15 11.88
C PRO A 137 8.88 0.41 11.09
N THR A 138 9.62 -0.45 11.79
CA THR A 138 10.67 -1.31 11.24
C THR A 138 10.32 -2.78 11.43
N GLY A 139 11.01 -3.68 10.72
CA GLY A 139 10.78 -5.10 10.87
C GLY A 139 11.50 -5.95 9.83
N LYS A 140 11.69 -7.22 10.16
CA LYS A 140 12.30 -8.22 9.26
C LYS A 140 11.39 -8.53 8.07
N ALA A 141 11.94 -9.18 7.05
CA ALA A 141 11.15 -9.76 5.97
C ALA A 141 10.06 -10.70 6.54
N GLY A 142 8.86 -10.64 5.96
CA GLY A 142 7.64 -11.26 6.50
C GLY A 142 6.92 -10.42 7.55
N GLY A 143 7.51 -9.33 8.02
CA GLY A 143 6.83 -8.33 8.85
C GLY A 143 5.70 -7.65 8.09
N MET A 144 4.69 -7.18 8.83
CA MET A 144 3.49 -6.57 8.28
C MET A 144 3.14 -5.29 9.03
N LEU A 145 2.73 -4.27 8.28
CA LEU A 145 2.14 -3.04 8.78
C LEU A 145 0.79 -2.81 8.11
N MET A 146 -0.24 -2.50 8.89
CA MET A 146 -1.56 -2.15 8.39
C MET A 146 -1.90 -0.72 8.75
N PHE A 147 -2.45 0.04 7.80
CA PHE A 147 -2.80 1.44 8.03
C PHE A 147 -3.97 1.91 7.16
N HIS A 148 -4.71 2.89 7.66
CA HIS A 148 -5.91 3.43 7.03
C HIS A 148 -5.58 4.35 5.84
N GLY A 149 -6.46 4.42 4.84
CA GLY A 149 -6.27 5.27 3.64
C GLY A 149 -6.08 6.76 3.91
N ASN A 150 -6.62 7.26 5.03
CA ASN A 150 -6.41 8.64 5.51
C ASN A 150 -5.18 8.84 6.39
N LEU A 151 -4.44 7.79 6.75
CA LEU A 151 -3.25 7.99 7.59
C LEU A 151 -2.21 8.76 6.78
N VAL A 152 -1.78 9.92 7.29
CA VAL A 152 -0.74 10.72 6.65
C VAL A 152 0.58 10.00 6.74
N HIS A 153 1.20 9.76 5.58
CA HIS A 153 2.44 9.01 5.50
C HIS A 153 3.32 9.47 4.33
N GLY A 154 4.60 9.13 4.42
CA GLY A 154 5.63 9.40 3.41
C GLY A 154 6.87 8.54 3.64
N SER A 155 7.87 8.62 2.78
CA SER A 155 9.18 7.99 3.05
C SER A 155 10.30 8.74 2.37
N SER A 156 11.42 8.93 3.08
CA SER A 156 12.65 9.52 2.54
C SER A 156 13.29 8.65 1.45
N GLY A 157 14.26 9.20 0.72
CA GLY A 157 15.08 8.42 -0.21
C GLY A 157 15.93 7.34 0.47
N ASN A 158 16.53 6.46 -0.32
CA ASN A 158 17.43 5.41 0.14
C ASN A 158 18.80 5.54 -0.52
N ILE A 159 19.76 6.06 0.24
CA ILE A 159 21.16 6.19 -0.16
C ILE A 159 22.02 4.99 0.28
N THR A 160 21.42 4.02 0.97
CA THR A 160 22.14 2.88 1.56
C THR A 160 22.29 1.75 0.55
N PRO A 161 23.22 0.79 0.77
CA PRO A 161 23.31 -0.43 -0.03
C PRO A 161 22.13 -1.41 0.19
N TYR A 162 21.24 -1.14 1.15
CA TYR A 162 20.17 -2.06 1.54
C TYR A 162 18.88 -1.74 0.78
N PRO A 163 18.39 -2.62 -0.11
CA PRO A 163 17.13 -2.39 -0.80
C PRO A 163 15.95 -2.50 0.17
N ARG A 164 14.79 -1.96 -0.24
CA ARG A 164 13.54 -2.07 0.51
C ARG A 164 12.37 -2.34 -0.43
N LYS A 165 12.05 -3.62 -0.62
CA LYS A 165 10.86 -4.10 -1.33
C LYS A 165 9.71 -4.36 -0.36
N ILE A 166 8.55 -3.77 -0.66
CA ILE A 166 7.32 -3.94 0.11
C ILE A 166 6.18 -4.24 -0.85
N VAL A 167 5.42 -5.28 -0.56
CA VAL A 167 4.13 -5.56 -1.22
C VAL A 167 3.05 -4.79 -0.48
N TYR A 168 2.17 -4.13 -1.20
CA TYR A 168 1.00 -3.44 -0.69
C TYR A 168 -0.26 -4.07 -1.27
N LEU A 169 -1.19 -4.41 -0.39
CA LEU A 169 -2.58 -4.74 -0.72
C LEU A 169 -3.42 -3.57 -0.20
N THR A 170 -4.19 -2.94 -1.07
CA THR A 170 -5.24 -2.01 -0.66
C THR A 170 -6.57 -2.73 -0.72
N LEU A 171 -7.16 -2.98 0.45
CA LEU A 171 -8.44 -3.66 0.59
C LEU A 171 -9.52 -2.64 0.87
N ASN A 172 -10.56 -2.62 0.04
CA ASN A 172 -11.69 -1.70 0.16
C ASN A 172 -12.96 -2.50 0.45
N ALA A 173 -13.84 -1.95 1.29
CA ALA A 173 -15.18 -2.48 1.50
C ALA A 173 -15.93 -2.64 0.17
N VAL A 174 -16.61 -3.77 -0.03
CA VAL A 174 -17.36 -4.05 -1.28
C VAL A 174 -18.50 -3.04 -1.48
N SER A 175 -19.16 -2.63 -0.40
CA SER A 175 -20.18 -1.57 -0.45
C SER A 175 -19.61 -0.21 -0.89
N ASN A 176 -18.31 0.00 -0.72
CA ASN A 176 -17.57 1.23 -1.00
C ASN A 176 -16.80 1.21 -2.33
N HIS A 177 -17.16 0.36 -3.28
CA HIS A 177 -16.47 0.28 -4.57
C HIS A 177 -16.41 1.65 -5.29
N ILE A 178 -15.30 1.86 -6.00
CA ILE A 178 -15.00 3.06 -6.79
C ILE A 178 -16.03 3.28 -7.90
N ARG A 179 -16.37 4.54 -8.19
CA ARG A 179 -17.48 4.89 -9.11
C ARG A 179 -17.05 5.49 -10.43
N THR A 180 -15.92 6.19 -10.45
CA THR A 180 -15.45 6.93 -11.63
C THR A 180 -13.94 6.74 -11.82
N PRO A 181 -13.46 5.50 -12.01
CA PRO A 181 -12.04 5.21 -12.23
C PRO A 181 -11.50 5.89 -13.49
N THR A 182 -10.63 6.88 -13.31
CA THR A 182 -9.86 7.51 -14.41
C THR A 182 -8.55 6.78 -14.68
N ARG A 183 -8.03 6.03 -13.69
CA ARG A 183 -6.78 5.28 -13.79
C ARG A 183 -6.99 3.91 -14.45
N PRO A 184 -5.92 3.32 -15.04
CA PRO A 184 -5.99 1.98 -15.61
C PRO A 184 -6.43 0.93 -14.60
N ASP A 185 -7.13 -0.11 -15.07
CA ASP A 185 -7.68 -1.17 -14.23
C ASP A 185 -6.61 -1.90 -13.40
N TYR A 186 -5.39 -2.08 -13.93
CA TYR A 186 -4.31 -2.69 -13.16
C TYR A 186 -3.81 -1.83 -11.98
N ILE A 187 -4.15 -0.53 -11.93
CA ILE A 187 -3.85 0.38 -10.81
C ILE A 187 -5.05 0.52 -9.88
N ALA A 188 -6.25 0.69 -10.42
CA ALA A 188 -7.51 0.81 -9.68
C ALA A 188 -8.48 -0.26 -10.19
N HIS A 189 -8.47 -1.41 -9.52
CA HIS A 189 -9.20 -2.59 -9.97
C HIS A 189 -10.71 -2.35 -9.97
N ARG A 190 -11.36 -2.90 -11.00
CA ARG A 190 -12.80 -2.77 -11.26
C ARG A 190 -13.56 -4.09 -11.05
N ASP A 191 -12.86 -5.17 -10.68
CA ASP A 191 -13.48 -6.37 -10.14
C ASP A 191 -13.77 -6.14 -8.65
N PHE A 192 -15.05 -6.01 -8.31
CA PHE A 192 -15.54 -5.77 -6.96
C PHE A 192 -16.05 -7.05 -6.28
N THR A 193 -15.77 -8.22 -6.87
CA THR A 193 -16.11 -9.50 -6.28
C THR A 193 -15.42 -9.62 -4.92
N PRO A 194 -16.14 -10.01 -3.85
CA PRO A 194 -15.54 -10.31 -2.55
C PRO A 194 -14.35 -11.26 -2.69
N ILE A 195 -13.23 -10.96 -2.03
CA ILE A 195 -12.10 -11.89 -1.97
C ILE A 195 -12.51 -13.09 -1.13
N GLU A 196 -12.40 -14.28 -1.71
CA GLU A 196 -12.53 -15.54 -0.97
C GLU A 196 -11.16 -15.96 -0.44
N PRO A 197 -10.95 -16.00 0.89
CA PRO A 197 -9.66 -16.37 1.43
C PRO A 197 -9.26 -17.81 1.09
N VAL A 198 -7.99 -18.00 0.75
CA VAL A 198 -7.41 -19.35 0.62
C VAL A 198 -7.16 -19.98 1.99
N ALA A 199 -6.76 -21.24 2.03
CA ALA A 199 -6.34 -21.89 3.28
C ALA A 199 -5.11 -21.19 3.91
N ASP A 200 -5.04 -21.11 5.24
CA ASP A 200 -3.94 -20.45 5.99
C ASP A 200 -2.55 -21.04 5.72
N ASP A 201 -2.49 -22.29 5.25
CA ASP A 201 -1.24 -22.97 4.90
C ASP A 201 -0.85 -22.82 3.42
N ALA A 202 -1.63 -22.10 2.60
CA ALA A 202 -1.49 -22.09 1.14
C ALA A 202 -0.12 -21.57 0.68
N LEU A 203 0.42 -20.53 1.31
CA LEU A 203 1.76 -20.02 1.00
C LEU A 203 2.85 -21.05 1.35
N LEU A 204 2.69 -21.80 2.45
CA LEU A 204 3.63 -22.87 2.82
C LEU A 204 3.56 -24.04 1.85
N ARG A 205 2.36 -24.43 1.42
CA ARG A 205 2.16 -25.46 0.40
C ARG A 205 2.78 -25.03 -0.93
N LEU A 206 2.58 -23.79 -1.36
CA LEU A 206 3.18 -23.26 -2.58
C LEU A 206 4.72 -23.23 -2.50
N ALA A 207 5.28 -22.82 -1.36
CA ALA A 207 6.73 -22.77 -1.17
C ALA A 207 7.39 -24.17 -1.16
N ARG A 208 6.65 -25.20 -0.74
CA ARG A 208 7.10 -26.60 -0.73
C ARG A 208 6.83 -27.33 -2.03
N ALA A 209 5.96 -26.80 -2.90
CA ALA A 209 5.67 -27.40 -4.19
C ALA A 209 6.96 -27.46 -5.03
N PRO A 210 7.25 -28.59 -5.68
CA PRO A 210 8.39 -28.67 -6.59
C PRO A 210 8.19 -27.60 -7.66
N ARG A 211 9.16 -26.69 -7.80
CA ARG A 211 9.17 -25.76 -8.93
C ARG A 211 9.26 -26.62 -10.18
N GLN A 212 8.19 -26.70 -10.97
CA GLN A 212 8.36 -27.12 -12.36
C GLN A 212 9.38 -26.17 -12.96
N ALA A 213 10.47 -26.73 -13.47
CA ALA A 213 11.44 -25.94 -14.22
C ALA A 213 10.66 -25.24 -15.33
N ALA A 214 10.67 -23.89 -15.31
CA ALA A 214 10.18 -23.13 -16.43
C ALA A 214 11.09 -23.48 -17.62
N GLU A 215 10.52 -24.12 -18.64
CA GLU A 215 11.10 -24.17 -19.99
C GLU A 215 11.06 -22.79 -20.65
#